data_AF-A0A354FX36-F1
#
_entry.id   AF-A0A354FX36-F1
#
_cell.length_a   1.000
_cell.length_b   1.000
_cell.length_c   1.000
_cell.angle_alpha   90.00
_cell.angle_beta   90.00
_cell.angle_gamma   90.00
#
_symmetry.space_group_name_H-M   'P 1'
#
loop_
_entity.id
_entity.type
_entity.pdbx_description
1 polymer ?
#
loop_
_entity_poly.entity_id
_entity_poly.type
_entity_poly.pdbx_seq_one_letter_code
_entity_poly.pdbx_strand_id
1 'polypeptide(L)' 'EAQKTVNGEVRLKLYKGNIINAGRRSPNSLYDEDIATMEGGQEEAYNQNDASGFIALNGLRLKQFSRVNDK' A
#
# COMPACT_ATOMS: atom_id res chain seq x y z
N GLU A 1 -2.39 -11.10 -20.30
CA GLU A 1 -3.08 -11.06 -18.99
C GLU A 1 -2.70 -9.87 -18.10
N ALA A 2 -1.50 -9.77 -17.54
CA ALA A 2 -1.16 -8.72 -16.56
C ALA A 2 -1.35 -7.26 -17.05
N GLN A 3 -1.23 -6.99 -18.35
CA GLN A 3 -1.39 -5.64 -18.91
C GLN A 3 -2.85 -5.19 -19.11
N LYS A 4 -3.83 -6.06 -18.86
CA LYS A 4 -5.26 -5.76 -19.12
C LYS A 4 -5.77 -4.51 -18.38
N THR A 5 -5.26 -4.25 -17.18
CA THR A 5 -5.65 -3.09 -16.35
C THR A 5 -4.53 -2.04 -16.24
N VAL A 6 -3.43 -2.21 -16.97
CA VAL A 6 -2.30 -1.28 -16.94
C VAL A 6 -2.58 -0.16 -17.94
N ASN A 7 -3.33 0.84 -17.47
CA ASN A 7 -3.67 2.04 -18.23
C ASN A 7 -3.72 3.28 -17.34
N GLY A 8 -3.69 4.46 -17.96
CA GLY A 8 -3.73 5.74 -17.28
C GLY A 8 -2.67 6.71 -17.80
N GLU A 9 -2.52 7.82 -17.08
CA GLU A 9 -1.58 8.89 -17.42
C GLU A 9 -0.56 9.07 -16.30
N VAL A 10 0.70 9.29 -16.69
CA VAL A 10 1.81 9.60 -15.80
C VAL A 10 2.36 10.97 -16.17
N ARG A 11 2.39 11.87 -15.20
CA ARG A 11 2.98 13.20 -15.35
C ARG A 11 4.44 13.14 -14.93
N LEU A 12 5.34 13.53 -15.84
CA LEU A 12 6.78 13.52 -15.60
C LEU A 12 7.34 14.93 -15.65
N LYS A 13 8.39 15.18 -14.86
CA LYS A 13 9.25 16.36 -14.96
C LYS A 13 10.61 15.93 -15.48
N LEU A 14 11.06 16.58 -16.54
CA LEU A 14 12.35 16.32 -17.16
C LEU A 14 13.30 17.45 -16.78
N TYR A 15 14.42 17.14 -16.15
CA TYR A 15 15.36 18.15 -15.69
C TYR A 15 16.81 17.65 -15.75
N LYS A 16 17.65 18.33 -16.55
CA LYS A 16 19.10 18.05 -16.67
C LYS A 16 19.44 16.56 -16.84
N GLY A 17 18.73 15.88 -17.75
CA GLY A 17 18.92 14.45 -17.98
C GLY A 17 18.25 13.52 -16.97
N ASN A 18 17.55 14.06 -15.97
CA ASN A 18 16.75 13.30 -15.01
C ASN A 18 15.27 13.25 -15.41
N ILE A 19 14.60 12.17 -15.01
CA ILE A 19 13.16 11.93 -15.17
C ILE A 19 12.57 11.78 -13.77
N ILE A 20 11.63 12.65 -13.41
CA ILE A 20 11.03 12.68 -12.07
C ILE A 20 9.52 12.45 -12.20
N ASN A 21 8.99 11.46 -11.48
CA ASN A 21 7.55 11.25 -11.39
C ASN A 21 6.90 12.42 -10.63
N ALA A 22 5.92 13.06 -11.24
CA ALA A 22 5.20 14.20 -10.69
C ALA A 22 3.70 13.95 -10.49
N GLY A 23 3.20 12.75 -10.83
CA GLY A 23 1.81 12.39 -10.60
C GLY A 23 1.33 11.25 -11.50
N ARG A 24 0.25 10.59 -11.08
CA ARG A 24 -0.41 9.51 -11.81
C ARG A 24 -1.92 9.61 -11.66
N ARG A 25 -2.65 9.20 -12.70
CA ARG A 25 -4.10 8.96 -12.64
C ARG A 25 -4.47 7.80 -13.56
N SER A 26 -5.47 7.02 -13.17
CA SER A 26 -5.94 5.88 -13.96
C SER A 26 -7.41 5.62 -13.67
N PRO A 27 -8.24 5.32 -14.69
CA PRO A 27 -9.60 4.82 -14.45
C PRO A 27 -9.62 3.44 -13.79
N ASN A 28 -8.51 2.70 -13.84
CA ASN A 28 -8.34 1.41 -13.16
C ASN A 28 -7.34 1.50 -11.99
N SER A 29 -7.32 2.64 -11.30
CA SER A 29 -6.48 2.82 -10.11
C SER A 29 -6.94 1.88 -9.00
N LEU A 30 -5.99 1.19 -8.37
CA LEU A 30 -6.21 0.44 -7.12
C LEU A 30 -5.91 1.27 -5.87
N TYR A 31 -5.48 2.52 -6.06
CA TYR A 31 -5.38 3.49 -4.97
C TYR A 31 -6.76 4.04 -4.67
N ASP A 32 -7.14 3.99 -3.40
CA ASP A 32 -8.36 4.53 -2.83
C ASP A 32 -7.96 5.55 -1.76
N GLU A 33 -8.42 6.80 -1.93
CA GLU A 33 -8.07 7.91 -1.03
C GLU A 33 -8.73 7.74 0.34
N ASP A 34 -9.95 7.18 0.38
CA ASP A 34 -10.74 7.03 1.61
C ASP A 34 -10.13 5.97 2.54
N ILE A 35 -9.47 4.96 1.96
CA ILE A 35 -8.73 3.93 2.70
C ILE A 35 -7.35 4.44 3.14
N ALA A 36 -6.70 5.26 2.31
CA ALA A 36 -5.32 5.68 2.51
C ALA A 36 -5.17 6.91 3.42
N THR A 37 -6.22 7.71 3.55
CA THR A 37 -6.18 8.93 4.36
C THR A 37 -5.98 8.63 5.85
N MET A 38 -5.44 9.62 6.56
CA MET A 38 -5.36 9.63 8.03
C MET A 38 -6.29 10.69 8.62
N GLU A 39 -7.03 11.40 7.76
CA GLU A 39 -8.03 12.37 8.19
C GLU A 39 -9.28 11.65 8.70
N GLY A 40 -9.94 12.22 9.72
CA GLY A 40 -11.18 11.65 10.27
C GLY A 40 -12.37 11.84 9.35
N GLY A 41 -13.41 11.01 9.50
CA GLY A 41 -14.66 11.10 8.75
C GLY A 41 -14.85 10.05 7.64
N GLN A 42 -13.92 9.11 7.51
CA GLN A 42 -13.96 7.99 6.56
C GLN A 42 -13.70 6.64 7.26
N GLU A 43 -14.09 6.53 8.55
CA GLU A 43 -13.84 5.35 9.38
C GLU A 43 -14.50 4.08 8.84
N GLU A 44 -15.53 4.22 7.99
CA GLU A 44 -16.21 3.13 7.29
C GLU A 44 -15.32 2.44 6.23
N ALA A 45 -14.33 3.16 5.68
CA ALA A 45 -13.48 2.67 4.59
C ALA A 45 -12.34 1.75 5.11
N TYR A 46 -11.88 1.95 6.34
CA TYR A 46 -10.81 1.13 6.94
C TYR A 46 -10.95 1.00 8.46
N ASN A 47 -11.18 -0.24 8.93
CA ASN A 47 -11.22 -0.57 10.36
C ASN A 47 -9.81 -0.84 10.92
N GLN A 48 -9.28 0.11 11.68
CA GLN A 48 -7.95 -0.01 12.30
C GLN A 48 -7.84 -1.16 13.31
N ASN A 49 -8.96 -1.62 13.89
CA ASN A 49 -8.93 -2.69 14.90
C ASN A 49 -8.46 -4.03 14.31
N ASP A 50 -8.69 -4.26 13.02
CA ASP A 50 -8.33 -5.50 12.33
C ASP A 50 -6.80 -5.67 12.20
N ALA A 51 -6.05 -4.55 12.23
CA ALA A 51 -4.59 -4.56 12.12
C ALA A 51 -3.92 -5.39 13.23
N SER A 52 -4.44 -5.33 14.46
CA SER A 52 -3.87 -6.06 15.60
C SER A 52 -3.86 -7.57 15.38
N GLY A 53 -4.99 -8.12 14.91
CA GLY A 53 -5.10 -9.55 14.59
C GLY A 53 -4.21 -9.94 13.40
N PHE A 54 -4.21 -9.12 12.35
CA PHE A 54 -3.37 -9.34 11.16
C PHE A 54 -1.88 -9.39 11.51
N ILE A 55 -1.38 -8.43 12.30
CA ILE A 55 0.03 -8.37 12.74
C ILE A 55 0.38 -9.60 13.59
N ALA A 56 -0.47 -9.96 14.54
CA ALA A 56 -0.24 -11.11 15.41
C ALA A 56 -0.13 -12.43 14.64
N LEU A 57 -1.03 -12.65 13.67
CA LEU A 57 -1.05 -13.88 12.85
C LEU A 57 0.12 -13.93 11.87
N ASN A 58 0.41 -12.84 11.16
CA ASN A 58 1.55 -12.82 10.23
C ASN A 58 2.89 -12.96 10.96
N GLY A 59 3.01 -12.37 12.16
CA GLY A 59 4.19 -12.48 13.00
C GLY A 59 4.33 -13.81 13.73
N LEU A 60 3.29 -14.65 13.77
CA LEU A 60 3.29 -15.88 14.57
C LEU A 60 4.46 -16.81 14.21
N ARG A 61 4.73 -17.00 12.92
CA ARG A 61 5.85 -17.84 12.45
C ARG A 61 7.21 -17.31 12.89
N LEU A 62 7.37 -15.98 12.94
CA LEU A 62 8.62 -15.33 13.33
C LEU A 62 8.85 -15.47 14.84
N LYS A 63 7.80 -15.24 15.64
CA LYS A 63 7.83 -15.46 17.09
C LYS A 63 8.20 -16.91 17.43
N GLN A 64 7.62 -17.87 16.70
CA GLN A 64 7.93 -19.28 16.88
C GLN A 64 9.37 -19.62 16.49
N PHE A 65 9.86 -19.06 15.38
CA PHE A 65 11.25 -19.22 14.97
C PHE A 65 12.23 -18.67 16.01
N SER A 66 12.00 -17.46 16.53
CA SER A 66 12.82 -16.86 17.59
C SER A 66 12.85 -17.77 18.82
N ARG A 67 11.68 -18.21 19.30
CA ARG A 67 11.58 -19.10 20.48
C ARG A 67 12.38 -20.40 20.36
N VAL A 68 12.51 -20.95 19.16
CA VAL A 68 13.25 -22.21 18.93
C VAL A 68 14.76 -21.96 18.77
N ASN A 69 15.16 -20.81 18.22
CA ASN A 69 16.54 -20.52 17.85
C ASN A 69 17.26 -19.53 18.77
N ASP A 70 16.55 -18.88 19.69
CA ASP A 70 17.15 -18.10 20.79
C ASP A 70 17.76 -19.08 21.79
N LYS A 71 18.97 -19.54 21.46
CA LYS A 71 19.96 -20.16 22.35
C LYS A 71 21.18 -19.26 22.42
#